data_AF-A0A6L8KPY0-F1
#
_entry.id   AF-A0A6L8KPY0-F1
#
_cell.length_a   1.000
_cell.length_b   1.000
_cell.length_c   1.000
_cell.angle_alpha   90.00
_cell.angle_beta   90.00
_cell.angle_gamma   90.00
#
_symmetry.space_group_name_H-M   'P 1'
#
loop_
_entity.id
_entity.type
_entity.pdbx_description
1 polymer ?
#
loop_
_entity_poly.entity_id
_entity_poly.type
_entity_poly.pdbx_seq_one_letter_code
_entity_poly.pdbx_strand_id
1 'polypeptide(L)'
;MTNPSVDAVRDEFRRNVSSVAEHLIKVFGLKYKREVEHLSAPLSRWMDFRLRYIDPQPRNVVVSDAFPKSKLPTGARTALAQMAHRFEVGRDVNPYQGRGLILRNDYSGSQTHSRTDLLWADWNITHLHLSDEPLPRDRYFSKPADFLLYCLVTPTEVAFIDVQPHPDRVGFSEPELFKTMVRCWPEYMNQFALKGFTSSAPNPTAQEIHETRESGLFRFLNVDGKLYMGPGMGITTATTPLRVTREADRVLDYIDELAEMACDPNGSIAKHERERTPVVGRNLSFGISEQGLAILDNAFSHLFILPRAAVGTEPTGMALLHDLFLPRWAQDAAIRALESPRSSHFERN
;
A
#
# COMPACT_ATOMS: atom_id res chain seq x y z
N MET A 1 10.07 4.10 42.59
CA MET A 1 9.09 3.50 41.66
C MET A 1 9.54 3.90 40.27
N THR A 2 9.91 2.94 39.43
CA THR A 2 10.52 3.23 38.13
C THR A 2 9.45 3.20 37.05
N ASN A 3 9.21 4.33 36.38
CA ASN A 3 8.51 4.34 35.09
C ASN A 3 9.15 3.28 34.17
N PRO A 4 8.37 2.63 33.29
CA PRO A 4 8.94 1.70 32.33
C PRO A 4 10.02 2.44 31.53
N SER A 5 11.16 1.78 31.29
CA SER A 5 12.21 2.31 30.42
C SER A 5 11.62 2.54 29.03
N VAL A 6 12.03 3.63 28.37
CA VAL A 6 11.66 3.92 26.97
C VAL A 6 11.95 2.71 26.08
N ASP A 7 13.08 2.04 26.28
CA ASP A 7 13.46 0.87 25.49
C ASP A 7 12.47 -0.30 25.67
N ALA A 8 11.99 -0.51 26.89
CA ALA A 8 11.01 -1.57 27.16
C ALA A 8 9.64 -1.29 26.51
N VAL A 9 9.20 -0.02 26.53
CA VAL A 9 7.96 0.41 25.84
C VAL A 9 8.12 0.32 24.33
N ARG A 10 9.28 0.75 23.80
CA ARG A 10 9.60 0.68 22.37
C ARG A 10 9.55 -0.77 21.86
N ASP A 11 10.20 -1.68 22.57
CA ASP A 11 10.20 -3.11 22.23
C ASP A 11 8.79 -3.71 22.28
N GLU A 12 7.97 -3.32 23.27
CA GLU A 12 6.57 -3.77 23.36
C GLU A 12 5.72 -3.23 22.20
N PHE A 13 5.81 -1.94 21.89
CA PHE A 13 5.06 -1.36 20.77
C PHE A 13 5.45 -1.99 19.44
N ARG A 14 6.75 -2.22 19.19
CA ARG A 14 7.22 -2.93 17.98
C ARG A 14 6.66 -4.35 17.88
N ARG A 15 6.60 -5.09 18.99
CA ARG A 15 5.91 -6.40 19.04
C ARG A 15 4.43 -6.25 18.71
N ASN A 16 3.75 -5.27 19.31
CA ASN A 16 2.33 -5.06 19.07
C ASN A 16 2.03 -4.65 17.62
N VAL A 17 2.88 -3.85 16.97
CA VAL A 17 2.76 -3.54 15.53
C VAL A 17 2.76 -4.82 14.69
N SER A 18 3.64 -5.77 15.01
CA SER A 18 3.66 -7.07 14.34
C SER A 18 2.35 -7.83 14.57
N SER A 19 1.84 -7.88 15.80
CA SER A 19 0.55 -8.51 16.11
C SER A 19 -0.64 -7.86 15.41
N VAL A 20 -0.66 -6.52 15.34
CA VAL A 20 -1.70 -5.76 14.63
C VAL A 20 -1.63 -6.06 13.12
N ALA A 21 -0.44 -6.07 12.53
CA ALA A 21 -0.26 -6.42 11.12
C ALA A 21 -0.70 -7.86 10.83
N GLU A 22 -0.39 -8.83 11.70
CA GLU A 22 -0.88 -10.21 11.59
C GLU A 22 -2.41 -10.30 11.63
N HIS A 23 -3.04 -9.53 12.52
CA HIS A 23 -4.49 -9.43 12.59
C HIS A 23 -5.06 -8.89 11.28
N LEU A 24 -4.50 -7.80 10.73
CA LEU A 24 -4.95 -7.23 9.46
C LEU A 24 -4.75 -8.20 8.29
N ILE A 25 -3.62 -8.89 8.21
CA ILE A 25 -3.37 -9.96 7.23
C ILE A 25 -4.49 -11.00 7.27
N LYS A 26 -4.90 -11.44 8.47
CA LYS A 26 -5.98 -12.42 8.65
C LYS A 26 -7.34 -11.84 8.25
N VAL A 27 -7.67 -10.63 8.68
CA VAL A 27 -8.94 -9.94 8.40
C VAL A 27 -9.17 -9.79 6.89
N PHE A 28 -8.13 -9.41 6.16
CA PHE A 28 -8.20 -9.21 4.71
C PHE A 28 -7.87 -10.47 3.90
N GLY A 29 -7.67 -11.61 4.56
CA GLY A 29 -7.41 -12.89 3.88
C GLY A 29 -6.14 -12.88 3.03
N LEU A 30 -5.14 -12.08 3.41
CA LEU A 30 -3.91 -11.93 2.64
C LEU A 30 -3.09 -13.22 2.70
N LYS A 31 -2.61 -13.68 1.55
CA LYS A 31 -1.67 -14.80 1.52
C LYS A 31 -0.35 -14.39 2.20
N TYR A 32 0.04 -15.16 3.22
CA TYR A 32 1.24 -14.93 4.01
C TYR A 32 1.75 -16.24 4.59
N LYS A 33 2.58 -16.96 3.83
CA LYS A 33 3.02 -18.31 4.16
C LYS A 33 4.30 -18.38 4.99
N ARG A 34 5.08 -17.29 5.06
CA ARG A 34 6.36 -17.22 5.77
C ARG A 34 7.39 -18.25 5.26
N GLU A 35 7.46 -18.41 3.93
CA GLU A 35 8.37 -19.38 3.31
C GLU A 35 9.84 -18.94 3.40
N VAL A 36 10.11 -17.64 3.55
CA VAL A 36 11.45 -17.06 3.68
C VAL A 36 11.55 -16.29 5.00
N GLU A 37 12.39 -16.76 5.92
CA GLU A 37 12.47 -16.27 7.30
C GLU A 37 12.71 -14.75 7.40
N HIS A 38 13.75 -14.23 6.75
CA HIS A 38 14.09 -12.80 6.79
C HIS A 38 13.09 -11.89 6.06
N LEU A 39 12.14 -12.46 5.30
CA LEU A 39 11.02 -11.74 4.67
C LEU A 39 9.69 -11.98 5.40
N SER A 40 9.70 -12.75 6.48
CA SER A 40 8.52 -13.08 7.27
C SER A 40 8.21 -12.01 8.31
N ALA A 41 8.21 -10.75 7.85
CA ALA A 41 7.78 -9.58 8.62
C ALA A 41 6.31 -9.26 8.32
N PRO A 42 5.37 -9.41 9.29
CA PRO A 42 3.95 -9.14 9.05
C PRO A 42 3.67 -7.71 8.61
N LEU A 43 4.39 -6.74 9.19
CA LEU A 43 4.28 -5.33 8.82
C LEU A 43 4.55 -5.14 7.32
N SER A 44 5.63 -5.71 6.78
CA SER A 44 5.96 -5.58 5.35
C SER A 44 4.90 -6.21 4.45
N ARG A 45 4.33 -7.37 4.83
CA ARG A 45 3.24 -7.98 4.06
C ARG A 45 1.98 -7.12 4.08
N TRP A 46 1.62 -6.55 5.23
CA TRP A 46 0.50 -5.62 5.34
C TRP A 46 0.74 -4.36 4.50
N MET A 47 1.94 -3.78 4.57
CA MET A 47 2.32 -2.59 3.81
C MET A 47 2.33 -2.82 2.30
N ASP A 48 2.77 -3.98 1.80
CA ASP A 48 2.63 -4.34 0.38
C ASP A 48 1.17 -4.27 -0.10
N PHE A 49 0.24 -4.82 0.68
CA PHE A 49 -1.18 -4.73 0.37
C PHE A 49 -1.70 -3.30 0.49
N ARG A 50 -1.44 -2.64 1.62
CA ARG A 50 -1.94 -1.30 1.94
C ARG A 50 -1.55 -0.26 0.91
N LEU A 51 -0.31 -0.30 0.42
CA LEU A 51 0.20 0.65 -0.58
C LEU A 51 -0.29 0.37 -2.01
N ARG A 52 -0.74 -0.86 -2.29
CA ARG A 52 -1.36 -1.27 -3.57
C ARG A 52 -2.88 -1.08 -3.56
N TYR A 53 -3.49 -1.10 -2.38
CA TYR A 53 -4.92 -0.89 -2.22
C TYR A 53 -5.26 0.57 -2.50
N ILE A 54 -6.17 0.79 -3.44
CA ILE A 54 -6.65 2.12 -3.81
C ILE A 54 -7.76 2.51 -2.84
N ASP A 55 -7.53 3.52 -2.02
CA ASP A 55 -8.54 3.99 -1.06
C ASP A 55 -9.84 4.41 -1.81
N PRO A 56 -11.03 3.94 -1.38
CA PRO A 56 -12.30 4.25 -2.03
C PRO A 56 -12.71 5.70 -1.71
N GLN A 57 -12.22 6.63 -2.51
CA GLN A 57 -12.50 8.06 -2.40
C GLN A 57 -12.53 8.72 -3.79
N PRO A 58 -13.34 9.80 -3.96
CA PRO A 58 -13.44 10.53 -5.21
C PRO A 58 -12.08 10.99 -5.72
N ARG A 59 -11.84 10.83 -7.02
CA ARG A 59 -10.65 11.32 -7.73
C ARG A 59 -11.03 11.92 -9.07
N ASN A 60 -10.30 12.95 -9.47
CA ASN A 60 -10.40 13.46 -10.84
C ASN A 60 -9.77 12.47 -11.81
N VAL A 61 -10.49 12.12 -12.88
CA VAL A 61 -9.95 11.26 -13.93
C VAL A 61 -9.31 12.16 -14.99
N VAL A 62 -8.01 11.97 -15.22
CA VAL A 62 -7.27 12.59 -16.33
C VAL A 62 -6.77 11.48 -17.25
N VAL A 63 -6.68 11.75 -18.55
CA VAL A 63 -6.33 10.75 -19.57
C VAL A 63 -5.11 11.20 -20.35
N SER A 64 -4.27 10.24 -20.75
CA SER A 64 -3.13 10.48 -21.62
C SER A 64 -3.54 10.79 -23.06
N ASP A 65 -2.55 11.11 -23.89
CA ASP A 65 -2.70 11.23 -25.35
C ASP A 65 -2.95 9.90 -26.07
N ALA A 66 -2.97 8.77 -25.37
CA ALA A 66 -3.34 7.46 -25.92
C ALA A 66 -4.87 7.33 -26.15
N PHE A 67 -5.66 8.30 -25.67
CA PHE A 67 -7.11 8.34 -25.78
C PHE A 67 -7.59 9.39 -26.80
N PRO A 68 -8.76 9.20 -27.45
CA PRO A 68 -9.73 8.13 -27.24
C PRO A 68 -9.34 6.81 -27.91
N LYS A 69 -9.67 5.68 -27.25
CA LYS A 69 -9.43 4.33 -27.78
C LYS A 69 -10.57 3.86 -28.68
N SER A 70 -10.61 4.38 -29.91
CA SER A 70 -11.70 4.15 -30.88
C SER A 70 -11.88 2.68 -31.32
N LYS A 71 -10.85 1.85 -31.20
CA LYS A 71 -10.87 0.44 -31.63
C LYS A 71 -11.18 -0.57 -30.52
N LEU A 72 -11.57 -0.11 -29.31
CA LEU A 72 -11.93 -1.04 -28.24
C LEU A 72 -13.25 -1.78 -28.55
N PRO A 73 -13.33 -3.08 -28.25
CA PRO A 73 -14.60 -3.80 -28.23
C PRO A 73 -15.63 -3.09 -27.34
N THR A 74 -16.91 -3.24 -27.66
CA THR A 74 -17.99 -2.55 -26.94
C THR A 74 -17.97 -2.81 -25.43
N GLY A 75 -17.72 -4.05 -25.00
CA GLY A 75 -17.62 -4.38 -23.57
C GLY A 75 -16.47 -3.63 -22.87
N ALA A 76 -15.27 -3.65 -23.44
CA ALA A 76 -14.11 -2.92 -22.89
C ALA A 76 -14.33 -1.40 -22.84
N ARG A 77 -14.99 -0.82 -23.86
CA ARG A 77 -15.36 0.61 -23.88
C ARG A 77 -16.36 0.95 -22.77
N THR A 78 -17.38 0.11 -22.58
CA THR A 78 -18.36 0.27 -21.49
C THR A 78 -17.68 0.15 -20.12
N ALA A 79 -16.84 -0.87 -19.94
CA ALA A 79 -16.10 -1.08 -18.69
C ALA A 79 -15.13 0.08 -18.39
N LEU A 80 -14.47 0.65 -19.40
CA LEU A 80 -13.62 1.83 -19.22
C LEU A 80 -14.41 3.04 -18.71
N ALA A 81 -15.58 3.31 -19.30
CA ALA A 81 -16.45 4.41 -18.85
C ALA A 81 -16.97 4.17 -17.43
N GLN A 82 -17.35 2.94 -17.10
CA GLN A 82 -17.75 2.56 -15.73
C GLN A 82 -16.58 2.72 -14.75
N MET A 83 -15.36 2.38 -15.15
CA MET A 83 -14.17 2.54 -14.31
C MET A 83 -13.89 4.00 -14.01
N ALA A 84 -13.93 4.88 -15.01
CA ALA A 84 -13.81 6.33 -14.81
C ALA A 84 -14.86 6.83 -13.80
N HIS A 85 -16.12 6.47 -14.01
CA HIS A 85 -17.20 6.83 -13.09
C HIS A 85 -16.97 6.33 -11.66
N ARG A 86 -16.45 5.10 -11.48
CA ARG A 86 -16.14 4.55 -10.15
C ARG A 86 -15.09 5.39 -9.42
N PHE A 87 -14.05 5.83 -10.12
CA PHE A 87 -13.05 6.74 -9.54
C PHE A 87 -13.64 8.11 -9.18
N GLU A 88 -14.44 8.70 -10.07
CA GLU A 88 -15.06 10.02 -9.85
C GLU A 88 -15.96 10.04 -8.61
N VAL A 89 -16.71 8.97 -8.36
CA VAL A 89 -17.62 8.89 -7.20
C VAL A 89 -17.00 8.19 -5.99
N GLY A 90 -15.74 7.77 -6.06
CA GLY A 90 -15.03 7.12 -4.96
C GLY A 90 -15.51 5.72 -4.60
N ARG A 91 -16.02 4.96 -5.57
CA ARG A 91 -16.34 3.53 -5.38
C ARG A 91 -15.07 2.70 -5.29
N ASP A 92 -15.16 1.56 -4.62
CA ASP A 92 -14.09 0.58 -4.59
C ASP A 92 -13.81 0.01 -5.99
N VAL A 93 -12.56 0.18 -6.43
CA VAL A 93 -12.04 -0.32 -7.71
C VAL A 93 -11.10 -1.52 -7.54
N ASN A 94 -10.71 -1.85 -6.30
CA ASN A 94 -9.79 -2.94 -6.00
C ASN A 94 -10.29 -4.33 -6.43
N PRO A 95 -11.61 -4.61 -6.50
CA PRO A 95 -12.14 -5.81 -7.15
C PRO A 95 -11.67 -6.04 -8.58
N TYR A 96 -11.31 -4.97 -9.30
CA TYR A 96 -10.86 -5.02 -10.69
C TYR A 96 -9.34 -5.10 -10.81
N GLN A 97 -8.58 -5.03 -9.72
CA GLN A 97 -7.17 -5.42 -9.75
C GLN A 97 -7.01 -6.92 -9.98
N GLY A 98 -5.80 -7.38 -10.27
CA GLY A 98 -5.50 -8.80 -10.31
C GLY A 98 -5.65 -9.48 -8.95
N ARG A 99 -5.89 -10.80 -8.96
CA ARG A 99 -5.90 -11.65 -7.75
C ARG A 99 -4.59 -11.61 -6.94
N GLY A 100 -3.53 -11.04 -7.51
CA GLY A 100 -2.27 -10.73 -6.84
C GLY A 100 -2.40 -9.73 -5.69
N LEU A 101 -3.49 -8.96 -5.59
CA LEU A 101 -3.68 -8.07 -4.45
C LEU A 101 -3.81 -8.85 -3.12
N ILE A 102 -4.59 -9.94 -3.12
CA ILE A 102 -4.94 -10.69 -1.89
C ILE A 102 -4.46 -12.15 -1.95
N LEU A 103 -4.77 -12.87 -3.05
CA LEU A 103 -4.74 -14.34 -3.09
C LEU A 103 -3.43 -14.92 -3.62
N ARG A 104 -2.74 -14.24 -4.54
CA ARG A 104 -1.56 -14.80 -5.21
C ARG A 104 -0.24 -14.27 -4.64
N ASN A 105 -0.14 -12.97 -4.41
CA ASN A 105 1.12 -12.38 -3.96
C ASN A 105 1.34 -12.62 -2.48
N ASP A 106 2.57 -13.00 -2.16
CA ASP A 106 3.04 -13.27 -0.82
C ASP A 106 4.44 -12.71 -0.66
N TYR A 107 4.55 -11.56 0.00
CA TYR A 107 5.82 -10.87 0.26
C TYR A 107 6.90 -11.81 0.85
N SER A 108 6.48 -12.79 1.66
CA SER A 108 7.36 -13.77 2.32
C SER A 108 7.58 -15.05 1.52
N GLY A 109 7.06 -15.11 0.30
CA GLY A 109 7.09 -16.30 -0.55
C GLY A 109 8.48 -16.63 -1.09
N SER A 110 8.73 -17.92 -1.30
CA SER A 110 9.94 -18.44 -1.96
C SER A 110 10.00 -18.07 -3.44
N GLN A 111 8.85 -17.93 -4.10
CA GLN A 111 8.75 -17.53 -5.50
C GLN A 111 8.83 -16.01 -5.65
N THR A 112 10.00 -15.50 -6.04
CA THR A 112 10.32 -14.07 -6.16
C THR A 112 9.30 -13.28 -6.99
N HIS A 113 8.96 -13.76 -8.18
CA HIS A 113 7.98 -13.16 -9.10
C HIS A 113 6.54 -13.11 -8.56
N SER A 114 6.26 -13.82 -7.47
CA SER A 114 4.96 -13.81 -6.79
C SER A 114 5.02 -13.10 -5.45
N ARG A 115 6.08 -12.34 -5.14
CA ARG A 115 6.17 -11.55 -3.90
C ARG A 115 5.30 -10.30 -3.94
N THR A 116 5.23 -9.67 -5.11
CA THR A 116 4.51 -8.41 -5.32
C THR A 116 4.15 -8.23 -6.80
N ASP A 117 3.51 -7.12 -7.13
CA ASP A 117 3.32 -6.67 -8.51
C ASP A 117 4.52 -5.83 -8.94
N LEU A 118 5.31 -6.34 -9.90
CA LEU A 118 6.58 -5.70 -10.29
C LEU A 118 6.38 -4.43 -11.13
N LEU A 119 5.26 -4.29 -11.86
CA LEU A 119 4.95 -3.08 -12.61
C LEU A 119 4.59 -1.93 -11.64
N TRP A 120 3.79 -2.24 -10.62
CA TRP A 120 3.50 -1.29 -9.55
C TRP A 120 4.73 -0.99 -8.70
N ALA A 121 5.52 -2.01 -8.33
CA ALA A 121 6.70 -1.83 -7.49
C ALA A 121 7.76 -0.94 -8.16
N ASP A 122 7.96 -1.09 -9.47
CA ASP A 122 8.94 -0.30 -10.19
C ASP A 122 8.38 1.06 -10.62
N TRP A 123 7.24 1.10 -11.31
CA TRP A 123 6.73 2.31 -11.96
C TRP A 123 5.50 2.94 -11.29
N ASN A 124 5.01 2.38 -10.18
CA ASN A 124 3.75 2.79 -9.53
C ASN A 124 2.54 2.77 -10.49
N ILE A 125 2.57 1.91 -11.51
CA ILE A 125 1.46 1.72 -12.43
C ILE A 125 0.59 0.59 -11.90
N THR A 126 -0.67 0.91 -11.64
CA THR A 126 -1.70 -0.08 -11.33
C THR A 126 -2.36 -0.54 -12.64
N HIS A 127 -2.69 -1.83 -12.73
CA HIS A 127 -3.48 -2.37 -13.83
C HIS A 127 -4.84 -2.88 -13.32
N LEU A 128 -5.92 -2.53 -14.04
CA LEU A 128 -7.29 -2.88 -13.72
C LEU A 128 -7.95 -3.62 -14.89
N HIS A 129 -8.53 -4.78 -14.61
CA HIS A 129 -9.33 -5.54 -15.57
C HIS A 129 -10.59 -4.75 -15.97
N LEU A 130 -10.77 -4.56 -17.27
CA LEU A 130 -11.94 -3.89 -17.83
C LEU A 130 -13.06 -4.91 -18.11
N SER A 131 -13.71 -5.37 -17.04
CA SER A 131 -14.90 -6.22 -17.12
C SER A 131 -16.17 -5.37 -17.01
N ASP A 132 -17.10 -5.53 -17.94
CA ASP A 132 -18.43 -4.93 -17.93
C ASP A 132 -19.48 -5.80 -17.22
N GLU A 133 -19.07 -6.97 -16.74
CA GLU A 133 -19.90 -7.85 -15.93
C GLU A 133 -19.98 -7.36 -14.48
N PRO A 134 -21.13 -7.55 -13.80
CA PRO A 134 -21.23 -7.28 -12.37
C PRO A 134 -20.31 -8.20 -11.57
N LEU A 135 -19.85 -7.72 -10.41
CA LEU A 135 -19.10 -8.55 -9.47
C LEU A 135 -19.95 -9.76 -9.05
N PRO A 136 -19.42 -11.00 -9.11
CA PRO A 136 -20.13 -12.17 -8.62
C PRO A 136 -20.47 -12.02 -7.13
N ARG A 137 -21.66 -12.45 -6.71
CA ARG A 137 -22.14 -12.26 -5.32
C ARG A 137 -21.25 -12.92 -4.27
N ASP A 138 -20.56 -13.98 -4.65
CA ASP A 138 -19.72 -14.85 -3.80
C ASP A 138 -18.22 -14.56 -3.95
N ARG A 139 -17.82 -13.55 -4.74
CA ARG A 139 -16.41 -13.29 -5.05
C ARG A 139 -16.07 -11.82 -4.92
N TYR A 140 -14.91 -11.55 -4.30
CA TYR A 140 -14.37 -10.20 -4.21
C TYR A 140 -13.87 -9.67 -5.56
N PHE A 141 -13.21 -10.51 -6.37
CA PHE A 141 -12.60 -10.09 -7.63
C PHE A 141 -13.57 -10.20 -8.80
N SER A 142 -13.44 -9.26 -9.75
CA SER A 142 -14.11 -9.35 -11.05
C SER A 142 -13.66 -10.59 -11.82
N LYS A 143 -14.41 -10.93 -12.87
CA LYS A 143 -13.91 -11.91 -13.83
C LYS A 143 -12.65 -11.37 -14.53
N PRO A 144 -11.73 -12.25 -14.96
CA PRO A 144 -10.67 -11.86 -15.86
C PRO A 144 -11.25 -11.19 -17.11
N ALA A 145 -10.56 -10.17 -17.60
CA ALA A 145 -10.93 -9.45 -18.81
C ALA A 145 -9.76 -9.45 -19.80
N ASP A 146 -10.09 -9.42 -21.09
CA ASP A 146 -9.13 -9.40 -22.18
C ASP A 146 -8.38 -8.07 -22.31
N PHE A 147 -8.86 -7.01 -21.64
CA PHE A 147 -8.25 -5.68 -21.65
C PHE A 147 -7.98 -5.19 -20.23
N LEU A 148 -6.86 -4.50 -20.08
CA LEU A 148 -6.43 -3.86 -18.86
C LEU A 148 -6.35 -2.35 -19.07
N LEU A 149 -6.85 -1.59 -18.10
CA LEU A 149 -6.53 -0.19 -17.93
C LEU A 149 -5.26 -0.07 -17.09
N TYR A 150 -4.26 0.63 -17.60
CA TYR A 150 -3.07 1.03 -16.87
C TYR A 150 -3.25 2.45 -16.35
N CYS A 151 -3.05 2.66 -15.06
CA CYS A 151 -3.21 3.97 -14.45
C CYS A 151 -2.19 4.25 -13.35
N LEU A 152 -1.92 5.54 -13.16
CA LEU A 152 -1.20 6.06 -12.01
C LEU A 152 -2.23 6.68 -11.07
N VAL A 153 -2.22 6.28 -9.80
CA VAL A 153 -3.20 6.73 -8.80
C VAL A 153 -2.52 7.62 -7.76
N THR A 154 -3.06 8.81 -7.54
CA THR A 154 -2.67 9.73 -6.46
C THR A 154 -3.83 9.88 -5.47
N PRO A 155 -3.66 10.63 -4.36
CA PRO A 155 -4.77 10.88 -3.44
C PRO A 155 -5.96 11.60 -4.09
N THR A 156 -5.73 12.49 -5.06
CA THR A 156 -6.76 13.38 -5.63
C THR A 156 -7.09 13.07 -7.08
N GLU A 157 -6.22 12.37 -7.79
CA GLU A 157 -6.34 12.14 -9.23
C GLU A 157 -6.04 10.69 -9.59
N VAL A 158 -6.60 10.26 -10.71
CA VAL A 158 -6.19 9.04 -11.40
C VAL A 158 -5.88 9.38 -12.85
N ALA A 159 -4.67 9.05 -13.26
CA ALA A 159 -4.16 9.29 -14.60
C ALA A 159 -4.26 7.99 -15.40
N PHE A 160 -5.18 7.93 -16.36
CA PHE A 160 -5.34 6.80 -17.27
C PHE A 160 -4.23 6.88 -18.32
N ILE A 161 -3.28 5.95 -18.23
CA ILE A 161 -2.08 5.91 -19.07
C ILE A 161 -2.43 5.27 -20.41
N ASP A 162 -3.01 4.08 -20.39
CA ASP A 162 -3.36 3.35 -21.59
C ASP A 162 -4.40 2.25 -21.32
N VAL A 163 -5.04 1.75 -22.38
CA VAL A 163 -5.78 0.49 -22.38
C VAL A 163 -5.17 -0.44 -23.41
N GLN A 164 -4.70 -1.59 -22.95
CA GLN A 164 -4.07 -2.60 -23.81
C GLN A 164 -4.70 -3.98 -23.58
N PRO A 165 -4.61 -4.90 -24.55
CA PRO A 165 -4.94 -6.31 -24.32
C PRO A 165 -4.14 -6.86 -23.13
N HIS A 166 -4.72 -7.80 -22.40
CA HIS A 166 -4.04 -8.46 -21.29
C HIS A 166 -2.76 -9.13 -21.80
N PRO A 167 -1.57 -8.69 -21.36
CA PRO A 167 -0.33 -9.23 -21.88
C PRO A 167 0.02 -10.56 -21.22
N ASP A 168 1.07 -11.19 -21.71
CA ASP A 168 1.83 -12.15 -20.93
C ASP A 168 2.67 -11.43 -19.84
N ARG A 169 3.57 -12.15 -19.17
CA ARG A 169 4.41 -11.58 -18.11
C ARG A 169 5.33 -10.45 -18.60
N VAL A 170 5.84 -10.55 -19.82
CA VAL A 170 6.82 -9.61 -20.37
C VAL A 170 6.15 -8.30 -20.74
N GLY A 171 4.92 -8.33 -21.27
CA GLY A 171 4.20 -7.11 -21.66
C GLY A 171 3.87 -6.15 -20.50
N PHE A 172 3.88 -6.61 -19.24
CA PHE A 172 3.84 -5.71 -18.07
C PHE A 172 5.12 -4.86 -17.90
N SER A 173 6.11 -5.05 -18.76
CA SER A 173 7.36 -4.30 -18.78
C SER A 173 7.50 -3.40 -20.02
N GLU A 174 6.39 -3.12 -20.71
CA GLU A 174 6.34 -2.27 -21.90
C GLU A 174 6.81 -0.82 -21.61
N PRO A 175 7.98 -0.37 -22.12
CA PRO A 175 8.51 0.97 -21.88
C PRO A 175 7.57 2.11 -22.29
N GLU A 176 6.70 1.92 -23.28
CA GLU A 176 5.80 2.98 -23.73
C GLU A 176 4.77 3.42 -22.68
N LEU A 177 4.41 2.55 -21.73
CA LEU A 177 3.59 2.95 -20.58
C LEU A 177 4.30 4.05 -19.76
N PHE A 178 5.60 3.88 -19.55
CA PHE A 178 6.42 4.83 -18.81
C PHE A 178 6.62 6.14 -19.57
N LYS A 179 6.99 6.04 -20.85
CA LYS A 179 7.22 7.21 -21.70
C LYS A 179 5.96 8.06 -21.84
N THR A 180 4.80 7.41 -21.88
CA THR A 180 3.50 8.11 -21.86
C THR A 180 3.32 8.93 -20.59
N MET A 181 3.71 8.41 -19.42
CA MET A 181 3.66 9.20 -18.18
C MET A 181 4.56 10.44 -18.25
N VAL A 182 5.80 10.30 -18.74
CA VAL A 182 6.75 11.42 -18.86
C VAL A 182 6.23 12.47 -19.84
N ARG A 183 5.66 12.05 -20.96
CA ARG A 183 5.14 12.96 -22.00
C ARG A 183 3.87 13.68 -21.55
N CYS A 184 2.94 12.98 -20.90
CA CYS A 184 1.62 13.52 -20.55
C CYS A 184 1.59 14.26 -19.21
N TRP A 185 2.45 13.89 -18.25
CA TRP A 185 2.52 14.52 -16.93
C TRP A 185 3.98 14.84 -16.55
N PRO A 186 4.68 15.67 -17.34
CA PRO A 186 6.10 15.96 -17.13
C PRO A 186 6.38 16.62 -15.77
N GLU A 187 5.47 17.45 -15.25
CA GLU A 187 5.61 18.09 -13.94
C GLU A 187 5.66 17.05 -12.82
N TYR A 188 4.77 16.06 -12.87
CA TYR A 188 4.76 14.94 -11.92
C TYR A 188 6.02 14.09 -12.08
N MET A 189 6.42 13.77 -13.31
CA MET A 189 7.56 12.87 -13.57
C MET A 189 8.92 13.53 -13.30
N ASN A 190 9.02 14.86 -13.32
CA ASN A 190 10.27 15.58 -13.10
C ASN A 190 10.88 15.34 -11.72
N GLN A 191 10.08 14.97 -10.70
CA GLN A 191 10.61 14.61 -9.38
C GLN A 191 11.41 13.30 -9.39
N PHE A 192 11.21 12.45 -10.41
CA PHE A 192 11.93 11.19 -10.59
C PHE A 192 13.03 11.29 -11.66
N ALA A 193 13.25 12.48 -12.23
CA ALA A 193 14.34 12.73 -13.16
C ALA A 193 15.68 12.82 -12.42
N LEU A 194 16.70 12.15 -12.95
CA LEU A 194 18.06 12.21 -12.40
C LEU A 194 18.71 13.53 -12.79
N LYS A 195 18.88 14.43 -11.82
CA LYS A 195 19.44 15.77 -12.04
C LYS A 195 20.93 15.70 -12.34
N GLY A 196 21.37 16.43 -13.38
CA GLY A 196 22.79 16.52 -13.77
C GLY A 196 23.29 15.37 -14.63
N PHE A 197 22.42 14.44 -15.03
CA PHE A 197 22.76 13.34 -15.92
C PHE A 197 21.91 13.38 -17.18
N THR A 198 22.55 13.14 -18.32
CA THR A 198 21.90 12.93 -19.62
C THR A 198 22.38 11.62 -20.18
N SER A 199 21.53 10.94 -20.94
CA SER A 199 21.91 9.71 -21.63
C SER A 199 21.47 9.78 -23.09
N SER A 200 22.30 9.22 -23.96
CA SER A 200 21.93 8.89 -25.34
C SER A 200 21.81 7.37 -25.55
N ALA A 201 21.97 6.58 -24.49
CA ALA A 201 21.84 5.13 -24.58
C ALA A 201 20.41 4.76 -24.95
N PRO A 202 20.23 3.71 -25.78
CA PRO A 202 18.90 3.19 -26.09
C PRO A 202 18.24 2.69 -24.81
N ASN A 203 16.90 2.83 -24.75
CA ASN A 203 16.14 2.21 -23.67
C ASN A 203 16.22 0.69 -23.75
N PRO A 204 16.17 0.01 -22.59
CA PRO A 204 15.97 -1.43 -22.57
C PRO A 204 14.64 -1.82 -23.20
N THR A 205 14.62 -2.99 -23.81
CA THR A 205 13.43 -3.68 -24.29
C THR A 205 12.55 -4.14 -23.13
N ALA A 206 11.27 -4.47 -23.41
CA ALA A 206 10.37 -5.03 -22.40
C ALA A 206 10.92 -6.32 -21.77
N GLN A 207 11.58 -7.17 -22.56
CA GLN A 207 12.24 -8.39 -22.08
C GLN A 207 13.35 -8.07 -21.07
N GLU A 208 14.25 -7.15 -21.41
CA GLU A 208 15.34 -6.76 -20.50
C GLU A 208 14.82 -6.13 -19.20
N ILE A 209 13.76 -5.31 -19.28
CA ILE A 209 13.13 -4.74 -18.08
C ILE A 209 12.52 -5.85 -17.23
N HIS A 210 11.81 -6.81 -17.84
CA HIS A 210 11.22 -7.94 -17.14
C HIS A 210 12.28 -8.75 -16.40
N GLU A 211 13.36 -9.15 -17.07
CA GLU A 211 14.48 -9.90 -16.49
C GLU A 211 15.18 -9.12 -15.37
N THR A 212 15.34 -7.80 -15.54
CA THR A 212 15.95 -6.94 -14.52
C THR A 212 15.08 -6.87 -13.27
N ARG A 213 13.76 -6.74 -13.42
CA ARG A 213 12.81 -6.74 -12.28
C ARG A 213 12.79 -8.08 -11.55
N GLU A 214 12.76 -9.20 -12.28
CA GLU A 214 12.77 -10.56 -11.74
C GLU A 214 14.04 -10.85 -10.92
N SER A 215 15.17 -10.27 -11.33
CA SER A 215 16.44 -10.37 -10.61
C SER A 215 16.59 -9.38 -9.44
N GLY A 216 15.56 -8.60 -9.11
CA GLY A 216 15.58 -7.67 -7.99
C GLY A 216 16.39 -6.40 -8.27
N LEU A 217 16.44 -5.99 -9.53
CA LEU A 217 17.10 -4.77 -9.98
C LEU A 217 16.07 -3.86 -10.67
N PHE A 218 16.44 -2.61 -10.90
CA PHE A 218 15.67 -1.66 -11.70
C PHE A 218 16.60 -0.92 -12.68
N ARG A 219 16.02 -0.31 -13.72
CA ARG A 219 16.77 0.48 -14.70
C ARG A 219 16.20 1.88 -14.78
N PHE A 220 17.08 2.85 -14.95
CA PHE A 220 16.66 4.17 -15.41
C PHE A 220 16.22 4.11 -16.86
N LEU A 221 15.15 4.82 -17.20
CA LEU A 221 14.69 4.98 -18.57
C LEU A 221 15.05 6.35 -19.11
N ASN A 222 15.52 6.36 -20.35
CA ASN A 222 15.86 7.55 -21.10
C ASN A 222 14.64 8.05 -21.88
N VAL A 223 14.15 9.25 -21.58
CA VAL A 223 13.08 9.90 -22.35
C VAL A 223 13.54 11.30 -22.72
N ASP A 224 13.67 11.56 -24.03
CA ASP A 224 14.15 12.82 -24.59
C ASP A 224 15.49 13.30 -23.98
N GLY A 225 16.42 12.38 -23.78
CA GLY A 225 17.77 12.64 -23.27
C GLY A 225 17.88 12.73 -21.75
N LYS A 226 16.75 12.68 -21.02
CA LYS A 226 16.70 12.68 -19.54
C LYS A 226 16.55 11.26 -19.02
N LEU A 227 17.29 10.94 -17.96
CA LEU A 227 17.13 9.68 -17.24
C LEU A 227 16.10 9.81 -16.12
N TYR A 228 15.19 8.85 -16.03
CA TYR A 228 14.15 8.79 -15.01
C TYR A 228 14.22 7.48 -14.23
N MET A 229 14.03 7.59 -12.92
CA MET A 229 13.68 6.48 -12.05
C MET A 229 12.16 6.26 -12.09
N GLY A 230 11.72 5.05 -11.80
CA GLY A 230 10.30 4.77 -11.67
C GLY A 230 9.64 5.44 -10.46
N PRO A 231 8.39 5.91 -10.58
CA PRO A 231 7.65 6.44 -9.43
C PRO A 231 7.42 5.41 -8.31
N GLY A 232 7.54 4.11 -8.60
CA GLY A 232 7.52 3.05 -7.59
C GLY A 232 8.84 2.92 -6.81
N MET A 233 9.89 3.60 -7.25
CA MET A 233 11.25 3.59 -6.72
C MET A 233 12.00 2.27 -6.90
N GLY A 234 11.50 1.38 -7.76
CA GLY A 234 12.18 0.14 -8.08
C GLY A 234 12.01 -0.97 -7.04
N ILE A 235 12.81 -2.01 -7.24
CA ILE A 235 12.73 -3.28 -6.53
C ILE A 235 14.08 -3.53 -5.86
N THR A 236 14.08 -4.18 -4.69
CA THR A 236 15.29 -4.57 -3.96
C THR A 236 15.85 -5.89 -4.50
N THR A 237 17.08 -6.23 -4.11
CA THR A 237 17.70 -7.54 -4.45
C THR A 237 16.96 -8.74 -3.84
N ALA A 238 16.06 -8.51 -2.89
CA ALA A 238 15.11 -9.51 -2.39
C ALA A 238 13.84 -9.60 -3.26
N THR A 239 13.79 -8.96 -4.43
CA THR A 239 12.61 -8.89 -5.30
C THR A 239 11.36 -8.38 -4.55
N THR A 240 11.56 -7.44 -3.63
CA THR A 240 10.48 -6.76 -2.91
C THR A 240 10.46 -5.27 -3.28
N PRO A 241 9.30 -4.59 -3.21
CA PRO A 241 9.22 -3.16 -3.54
C PRO A 241 10.03 -2.33 -2.56
N LEU A 242 10.94 -1.48 -3.05
CA LEU A 242 11.75 -0.61 -2.18
C LEU A 242 10.87 0.29 -1.31
N ARG A 243 9.78 0.82 -1.90
CA ARG A 243 8.81 1.64 -1.18
C ARG A 243 8.13 0.93 -0.01
N VAL A 244 7.92 -0.38 -0.09
CA VAL A 244 7.28 -1.14 1.02
C VAL A 244 8.22 -1.18 2.21
N THR A 245 9.51 -1.46 2.00
CA THR A 245 10.52 -1.40 3.06
C THR A 245 10.56 -0.01 3.67
N ARG A 246 10.66 1.04 2.84
CA ARG A 246 10.75 2.42 3.34
C ARG A 246 9.53 2.84 4.17
N GLU A 247 8.31 2.52 3.73
CA GLU A 247 7.11 2.88 4.50
C GLU A 247 6.94 1.99 5.74
N ALA A 248 7.42 0.74 5.73
CA ALA A 248 7.45 -0.09 6.93
C ALA A 248 8.45 0.45 7.97
N ASP A 249 9.65 0.85 7.55
CA ASP A 249 10.64 1.49 8.41
C ASP A 249 10.07 2.79 9.01
N ARG A 250 9.41 3.60 8.19
CA ARG A 250 8.73 4.83 8.64
C ARG A 250 7.64 4.57 9.70
N VAL A 251 6.90 3.46 9.59
CA VAL A 251 5.95 3.05 10.63
C VAL A 251 6.67 2.72 11.93
N LEU A 252 7.81 2.03 11.87
CA LEU A 252 8.62 1.72 13.05
C LEU A 252 9.24 2.97 13.68
N ASP A 253 9.71 3.92 12.88
CA ASP A 253 10.21 5.21 13.35
C ASP A 253 9.12 5.98 14.13
N TYR A 254 7.90 6.06 13.58
CA TYR A 254 6.78 6.67 14.29
C TYR A 254 6.38 5.94 15.57
N ILE A 255 6.59 4.62 15.62
CA ILE A 255 6.32 3.82 16.81
C ILE A 255 7.37 4.06 17.89
N ASP A 256 8.62 4.26 17.51
CA ASP A 256 9.69 4.63 18.42
C ASP A 256 9.47 6.04 18.99
N GLU A 257 9.10 7.00 18.14
CA GLU A 257 8.70 8.35 18.56
C GLU A 257 7.49 8.29 19.51
N LEU A 258 6.50 7.44 19.22
CA LEU A 258 5.33 7.25 20.07
C LEU A 258 5.71 6.68 21.45
N ALA A 259 6.67 5.75 21.51
CA ALA A 259 7.18 5.22 22.77
C ALA A 259 7.89 6.29 23.60
N GLU A 260 8.68 7.16 22.97
CA GLU A 260 9.32 8.30 23.62
C GLU A 260 8.28 9.29 24.16
N MET A 261 7.29 9.65 23.36
CA MET A 261 6.17 10.51 23.79
C MET A 261 5.38 9.89 24.96
N ALA A 262 5.18 8.58 24.95
CA ALA A 262 4.44 7.88 26.00
C ALA A 262 5.19 7.87 27.35
N CYS A 263 6.51 7.92 27.30
CA CYS A 263 7.39 7.95 28.47
C CYS A 263 7.80 9.37 28.91
N ASP A 264 7.43 10.42 28.16
CA ASP A 264 7.73 11.81 28.53
C ASP A 264 7.07 12.17 29.88
N PRO A 265 7.85 12.52 30.93
CA PRO A 265 7.31 12.94 32.23
C PRO A 265 6.38 14.17 32.17
N ASN A 266 6.49 14.97 31.11
CA ASN A 266 5.66 16.14 30.87
C ASN A 266 4.52 15.87 29.86
N GLY A 267 4.48 14.66 29.29
CA GLY A 267 3.50 14.23 28.30
C GLY A 267 2.08 14.09 28.86
N SER A 268 1.11 13.95 27.95
CA SER A 268 -0.31 13.75 28.31
C SER A 268 -0.52 12.50 29.15
N ILE A 269 0.20 11.44 28.83
CA ILE A 269 0.17 10.16 29.53
C ILE A 269 0.63 10.33 30.98
N ALA A 270 1.78 10.96 31.23
CA ALA A 270 2.28 11.22 32.58
C ALA A 270 1.43 12.23 33.36
N LYS A 271 0.79 13.20 32.68
CA LYS A 271 -0.19 14.11 33.31
C LYS A 271 -1.41 13.35 33.82
N HIS A 272 -1.96 12.45 33.02
CA HIS A 272 -3.11 11.63 33.41
C HIS A 272 -2.82 10.76 34.64
N GLU A 273 -1.56 10.31 34.81
CA GLU A 273 -1.14 9.56 35.99
C GLU A 273 -1.08 10.39 37.27
N ARG A 274 -0.58 11.64 37.21
CA ARG A 274 -0.43 12.49 38.39
C ARG A 274 -1.75 12.75 39.11
N GLU A 275 -2.85 12.61 38.41
CA GLU A 275 -4.21 12.77 38.92
C GLU A 275 -4.75 11.49 39.60
N ARG A 276 -3.96 10.40 39.66
CA ARG A 276 -4.39 9.07 40.13
C ARG A 276 -3.39 8.44 41.11
N THR A 277 -3.85 7.41 41.83
CA THR A 277 -3.02 6.63 42.74
C THR A 277 -1.91 5.90 41.97
N PRO A 278 -0.63 5.97 42.42
CA PRO A 278 0.47 5.28 41.77
C PRO A 278 0.23 3.76 41.69
N VAL A 279 0.42 3.17 40.51
CA VAL A 279 0.35 1.71 40.29
C VAL A 279 1.75 1.17 39.99
N VAL A 280 2.12 0.08 40.66
CA VAL A 280 3.39 -0.63 40.43
C VAL A 280 3.24 -1.57 39.23
N GLY A 281 4.22 -1.57 38.32
CA GLY A 281 4.25 -2.51 37.19
C GLY A 281 3.44 -2.08 35.98
N ARG A 282 3.44 -0.77 35.67
CA ARG A 282 2.75 -0.23 34.49
C ARG A 282 3.25 -0.89 33.20
N ASN A 283 2.31 -1.34 32.38
CA ASN A 283 2.58 -1.87 31.06
C ASN A 283 1.74 -1.09 30.03
N LEU A 284 2.42 -0.47 29.07
CA LEU A 284 1.78 0.23 27.95
C LEU A 284 1.79 -0.70 26.74
N SER A 285 0.66 -0.83 26.06
CA SER A 285 0.58 -1.55 24.79
C SER A 285 0.02 -0.66 23.70
N PHE A 286 0.40 -0.94 22.47
CA PHE A 286 -0.13 -0.31 21.27
C PHE A 286 -1.14 -1.26 20.60
N GLY A 287 -2.24 -0.76 20.06
CA GLY A 287 -3.22 -1.63 19.44
C GLY A 287 -4.37 -0.93 18.74
N ILE A 288 -5.32 -1.74 18.27
CA ILE A 288 -6.58 -1.29 17.70
C ILE A 288 -7.61 -1.19 18.82
N SER A 289 -8.33 -0.07 18.86
CA SER A 289 -9.51 0.19 19.68
C SER A 289 -10.72 0.47 18.78
N GLU A 290 -11.90 0.62 19.39
CA GLU A 290 -13.12 1.02 18.67
C GLU A 290 -12.95 2.35 17.89
N GLN A 291 -12.07 3.23 18.37
CA GLN A 291 -11.81 4.56 17.77
C GLN A 291 -10.60 4.59 16.83
N GLY A 292 -9.94 3.44 16.61
CA GLY A 292 -8.76 3.31 15.76
C GLY A 292 -7.52 2.94 16.57
N LEU A 293 -6.33 3.36 16.11
CA LEU A 293 -5.08 3.06 16.82
C LEU A 293 -5.00 3.82 18.15
N ALA A 294 -4.50 3.14 19.18
CA ALA A 294 -4.40 3.70 20.52
C ALA A 294 -3.22 3.11 21.30
N ILE A 295 -2.78 3.83 22.33
CA ILE A 295 -2.02 3.26 23.44
C ILE A 295 -3.02 2.85 24.53
N LEU A 296 -2.94 1.60 24.96
CA LEU A 296 -3.64 1.10 26.14
C LEU A 296 -2.70 1.14 27.34
N ASP A 297 -3.14 1.85 28.37
CA ASP A 297 -2.57 1.72 29.70
C ASP A 297 -3.26 0.57 30.45
N ASN A 298 -2.58 -0.57 30.52
CA ASN A 298 -3.13 -1.77 31.13
C ASN A 298 -3.37 -1.63 32.65
N ALA A 299 -2.67 -0.71 33.32
CA ALA A 299 -2.84 -0.48 34.75
C ALA A 299 -4.15 0.25 35.07
N PHE A 300 -4.59 1.14 34.17
CA PHE A 300 -5.75 2.00 34.39
C PHE A 300 -6.91 1.75 33.43
N SER A 301 -6.77 0.78 32.52
CA SER A 301 -7.73 0.51 31.44
C SER A 301 -8.10 1.78 30.66
N HIS A 302 -7.11 2.66 30.46
CA HIS A 302 -7.30 3.93 29.77
C HIS A 302 -6.71 3.86 28.36
N LEU A 303 -7.39 4.49 27.40
CA LEU A 303 -7.01 4.51 26.00
C LEU A 303 -6.60 5.93 25.59
N PHE A 304 -5.38 6.06 25.09
CA PHE A 304 -4.89 7.27 24.44
C PHE A 304 -5.00 7.08 22.93
N ILE A 305 -6.06 7.62 22.33
CA ILE A 305 -6.34 7.47 20.90
C ILE A 305 -5.36 8.30 20.07
N LEU A 306 -4.78 7.69 19.04
CA LEU A 306 -3.91 8.40 18.11
C LEU A 306 -4.77 9.32 17.20
N PRO A 307 -4.32 10.56 16.94
CA PRO A 307 -5.03 11.45 16.04
C PRO A 307 -5.06 10.87 14.61
N ARG A 308 -6.01 11.35 13.80
CA ARG A 308 -6.03 11.16 12.34
C ARG A 308 -5.75 12.49 11.64
N ALA A 309 -5.38 12.45 10.37
CA ALA A 309 -5.18 13.66 9.59
C ALA A 309 -6.50 14.43 9.47
N ALA A 310 -6.46 15.72 9.82
CA ALA A 310 -7.59 16.62 9.61
C ALA A 310 -7.51 17.25 8.22
N VAL A 311 -8.68 17.46 7.61
CA VAL A 311 -8.78 18.07 6.28
C VAL A 311 -8.25 19.50 6.32
N GLY A 312 -7.35 19.84 5.40
CA GLY A 312 -6.79 21.19 5.29
C GLY A 312 -5.66 21.52 6.26
N THR A 313 -5.18 20.54 7.05
CA THR A 313 -4.03 20.70 7.94
C THR A 313 -2.91 19.76 7.55
N GLU A 314 -1.66 20.18 7.75
CA GLU A 314 -0.52 19.28 7.62
C GLU A 314 -0.59 18.18 8.70
N PRO A 315 -0.57 16.90 8.31
CA PRO A 315 -0.71 15.80 9.26
C PRO A 315 0.54 15.64 10.12
N THR A 316 0.34 15.40 11.42
CA THR A 316 1.44 15.03 12.33
C THR A 316 1.97 13.63 12.03
N GLY A 317 3.15 13.27 12.52
CA GLY A 317 3.70 11.90 12.40
C GLY A 317 2.73 10.84 12.92
N MET A 318 2.05 11.12 14.04
CA MET A 318 1.04 10.20 14.62
C MET A 318 -0.21 10.05 13.76
N ALA A 319 -0.67 11.15 13.12
CA ALA A 319 -1.77 11.10 12.17
C ALA A 319 -1.38 10.29 10.92
N LEU A 320 -0.15 10.46 10.43
CA LEU A 320 0.40 9.69 9.32
C LEU A 320 0.50 8.21 9.67
N LEU A 321 1.04 7.85 10.84
CA LEU A 321 1.07 6.47 11.34
C LEU A 321 -0.35 5.88 11.35
N HIS A 322 -1.33 6.62 11.87
CA HIS A 322 -2.71 6.14 11.97
C HIS A 322 -3.33 5.86 10.60
N ASP A 323 -3.32 6.84 9.69
CA ASP A 323 -3.99 6.70 8.40
C ASP A 323 -3.22 5.79 7.42
N LEU A 324 -1.90 5.67 7.57
CA LEU A 324 -1.08 4.73 6.82
C LEU A 324 -1.32 3.29 7.29
N PHE A 325 -1.16 3.03 8.59
CA PHE A 325 -1.19 1.67 9.14
C PHE A 325 -2.61 1.10 9.29
N LEU A 326 -3.58 1.93 9.70
CA LEU A 326 -4.99 1.56 9.83
C LEU A 326 -5.90 2.60 9.16
N PRO A 327 -6.03 2.55 7.82
CA PRO A 327 -6.90 3.47 7.10
C PRO A 327 -8.36 3.26 7.49
N ARG A 328 -9.18 4.30 7.32
CA ARG A 328 -10.60 4.31 7.75
C ARG A 328 -11.41 3.15 7.19
N TRP A 329 -11.20 2.80 5.92
CA TRP A 329 -11.91 1.68 5.29
C TRP A 329 -11.58 0.32 5.91
N ALA A 330 -10.40 0.19 6.56
CA ALA A 330 -9.97 -1.06 7.18
C ALA A 330 -10.39 -1.18 8.64
N GLN A 331 -10.61 -0.05 9.32
CA GLN A 331 -10.86 0.01 10.77
C GLN A 331 -12.04 -0.85 11.19
N ASP A 332 -13.21 -0.68 10.57
CA ASP A 332 -14.42 -1.38 10.97
C ASP A 332 -14.30 -2.90 10.83
N ALA A 333 -13.65 -3.37 9.76
CA ALA A 333 -13.40 -4.79 9.54
C ALA A 333 -12.43 -5.35 10.59
N ALA A 334 -11.40 -4.58 10.93
CA ALA A 334 -10.43 -4.96 11.95
C ALA A 334 -11.06 -5.04 13.34
N ILE A 335 -11.91 -4.07 13.72
CA ILE A 335 -12.61 -4.04 15.01
C ILE A 335 -13.59 -5.22 15.13
N ARG A 336 -14.46 -5.43 14.13
CA ARG A 336 -15.43 -6.56 14.16
C ARG A 336 -14.76 -7.92 14.33
N ALA A 337 -13.57 -8.09 13.77
CA ALA A 337 -12.80 -9.32 13.89
C ALA A 337 -12.14 -9.50 15.26
N LEU A 338 -11.94 -8.44 16.04
CA LEU A 338 -11.49 -8.51 17.44
C LEU A 338 -12.66 -8.91 18.36
N GLU A 339 -13.87 -8.44 18.06
CA GLU A 339 -15.08 -8.70 18.84
C GLU A 339 -15.66 -10.09 18.62
N SER A 340 -15.36 -10.74 17.49
CA SER A 340 -15.84 -12.08 17.16
C SER A 340 -14.82 -13.15 17.58
N PRO A 341 -15.01 -13.89 18.70
CA PRO A 341 -14.06 -14.91 19.13
C PRO A 341 -14.08 -16.18 18.25
N ARG A 342 -14.91 -16.21 17.19
CA ARG A 342 -15.14 -17.38 16.34
C ARG A 342 -15.53 -16.98 14.92
N SER A 343 -14.61 -17.12 13.96
CA SER A 343 -14.92 -17.50 12.57
C SER A 343 -13.64 -17.65 11.75
N SER A 344 -12.89 -18.71 12.03
CA SER A 344 -11.92 -19.28 11.09
C SER A 344 -12.67 -20.20 10.12
N HIS A 345 -13.54 -19.67 9.26
CA HIS A 345 -14.09 -20.41 8.12
C HIS A 345 -14.53 -19.45 7.02
N PHE A 346 -13.56 -18.94 6.27
CA PHE A 346 -13.78 -18.82 4.83
C PHE A 346 -13.14 -20.06 4.20
N GLU A 347 -14.00 -21.03 3.93
CA GLU A 347 -13.65 -22.21 3.15
C GLU A 347 -13.12 -21.78 1.79
N ARG A 348 -11.99 -22.37 1.45
CA ARG A 348 -11.36 -22.28 0.13
C ARG A 348 -12.27 -22.98 -0.86
N ASN A 349 -12.60 -22.32 -1.96
CA ASN A 349 -12.78 -22.92 -3.28
C ASN A 349 -12.39 -21.91 -4.36
#